data_AF-A0A8T5T3U4-F1
#
_entry.id   AF-A0A8T5T3U4-F1
#
_cell.length_a   1.000
_cell.length_b   1.000
_cell.length_c   1.000
_cell.angle_alpha   90.00
_cell.angle_beta   90.00
_cell.angle_gamma   90.00
#
_symmetry.space_group_name_H-M   'P 1'
#
loop_
_entity.id
_entity.type
_entity.pdbx_description
1 polymer ?
#
loop_
_entity_poly.entity_id
_entity_poly.type
_entity_poly.pdbx_seq_one_letter_code
_entity_poly.pdbx_strand_id
1 'polypeptide(L)'
;MSVALYIGIGVTVFLGGVSLIVYFSLKKRKKTKNPVLERAEDTIVILTQRIHKMDKRIKVFDEDVTKLVIAKEKEGSTLTEQDINLEDIQTKIENNKKEINDLIADIKDLRNYKTEIENLSKSKKHTGGEELEKLLDVVKEKLQYRFI
;
A
#
# COMPACT_ATOMS: atom_id res chain seq x y z
N MET A 1 18.53 -33.54 28.77
CA MET A 1 17.74 -33.69 27.52
C MET A 1 17.86 -32.38 26.76
N SER A 2 18.37 -32.44 25.53
CA SER A 2 19.00 -31.31 24.83
C SER A 2 17.97 -30.42 24.13
N VAL A 3 18.10 -29.10 24.31
CA VAL A 3 17.28 -28.01 23.72
C VAL A 3 17.23 -28.05 22.19
N ALA A 4 18.16 -28.76 21.55
CA ALA A 4 18.25 -28.93 20.11
C ALA A 4 17.04 -29.65 19.47
N LEU A 5 16.30 -30.48 20.22
CA LEU A 5 15.18 -31.25 19.66
C LEU A 5 13.90 -30.41 19.48
N TYR A 6 13.74 -29.31 20.23
CA TYR A 6 12.55 -28.45 20.16
C TYR A 6 12.56 -27.50 18.95
N ILE A 7 13.75 -27.08 18.52
CA ILE A 7 13.90 -26.13 17.40
C ILE A 7 13.62 -26.83 16.06
N GLY A 8 13.98 -28.11 15.92
CA GLY A 8 13.74 -28.89 14.70
C GLY A 8 12.26 -29.15 14.39
N ILE A 9 11.42 -29.31 15.42
CA ILE A 9 9.98 -29.59 15.26
C ILE A 9 9.21 -28.29 14.97
N GLY A 10 9.58 -27.18 15.60
CA GLY A 10 8.92 -25.89 15.38
C GLY A 10 9.06 -25.39 13.93
N VAL A 11 10.26 -25.54 13.34
CA VAL A 11 10.54 -25.06 11.98
C VAL A 11 9.91 -25.96 10.91
N THR A 12 9.85 -27.27 11.13
CA THR A 12 9.25 -28.23 10.17
C THR A 12 7.72 -28.12 10.15
N VAL A 13 7.07 -27.90 11.30
CA VAL A 13 5.61 -27.65 11.36
C VAL A 13 5.26 -26.30 10.73
N PHE A 14 6.10 -25.28 10.91
CA PHE A 14 5.88 -23.96 10.31
C PHE A 14 6.06 -23.99 8.78
N LEU A 15 7.11 -24.64 8.27
CA LEU A 15 7.32 -24.83 6.82
C LEU A 15 6.26 -25.73 6.18
N GLY A 16 5.82 -26.78 6.88
CA GLY A 16 4.74 -27.66 6.46
C GLY A 16 3.38 -26.95 6.41
N GLY A 17 3.10 -26.09 7.40
CA GLY A 17 1.89 -25.25 7.44
C GLY A 17 1.87 -24.19 6.35
N VAL A 18 2.99 -23.49 6.11
CA VAL A 18 3.12 -22.53 5.01
C VAL A 18 3.01 -23.23 3.66
N SER A 19 3.65 -24.40 3.48
CA SER A 19 3.50 -25.22 2.28
C SER A 19 2.07 -25.69 2.07
N LEU A 20 1.34 -26.07 3.13
CA LEU A 20 -0.06 -26.45 3.04
C LEU A 20 -0.96 -25.26 2.70
N ILE A 21 -0.69 -24.06 3.21
CA ILE A 21 -1.42 -22.83 2.86
C ILE A 21 -1.17 -22.44 1.40
N VAL A 22 0.09 -22.52 0.93
CA VAL A 22 0.45 -22.30 -0.47
C VAL A 22 -0.18 -23.37 -1.36
N TYR A 23 -0.13 -24.65 -0.97
CA TYR A 23 -0.75 -25.76 -1.69
C TYR A 23 -2.28 -25.63 -1.75
N PHE A 24 -2.96 -25.25 -0.66
CA PHE A 24 -4.40 -24.99 -0.66
C PHE A 24 -4.77 -23.75 -1.48
N SER A 25 -3.93 -22.71 -1.46
CA SER A 25 -4.10 -21.52 -2.30
C SER A 25 -3.94 -21.86 -3.78
N LEU A 26 -2.95 -22.67 -4.14
CA LEU A 26 -2.74 -23.18 -5.50
C LEU A 26 -3.83 -24.17 -5.92
N LYS A 27 -4.29 -25.05 -5.02
CA LYS A 27 -5.33 -26.04 -5.30
C LYS A 27 -6.73 -25.41 -5.44
N LYS A 28 -7.00 -24.28 -4.76
CA LYS A 28 -8.21 -23.47 -5.00
C LYS A 28 -8.25 -22.84 -6.40
N ARG A 29 -7.10 -22.67 -7.08
CA ARG A 29 -7.05 -22.20 -8.48
C ARG A 29 -7.50 -23.24 -9.51
N LYS A 30 -7.69 -24.52 -9.12
CA LYS A 30 -8.13 -25.61 -10.02
C LYS A 30 -9.64 -25.75 -10.22
N LYS A 31 -10.46 -24.81 -9.74
CA LYS A 31 -11.83 -24.65 -10.26
C LYS A 31 -11.77 -23.54 -11.29
N THR A 32 -12.19 -23.84 -12.53
CA THR A 32 -12.36 -22.92 -13.66
C THR A 32 -12.94 -21.57 -13.20
N LYS A 33 -12.08 -20.66 -12.76
CA LYS A 33 -12.41 -19.27 -12.45
C LYS A 33 -12.25 -18.53 -13.77
N ASN A 34 -13.24 -17.68 -14.08
CA ASN A 34 -13.15 -16.77 -15.21
C ASN A 34 -11.81 -15.99 -15.12
N PRO A 35 -10.96 -15.99 -16.17
CA PRO A 35 -9.64 -15.33 -16.13
C PRO A 35 -9.72 -13.84 -15.77
N VAL A 36 -10.85 -13.18 -16.10
CA VAL A 36 -11.10 -11.78 -15.73
C VAL A 36 -11.26 -11.63 -14.20
N LEU A 37 -11.91 -12.60 -13.53
CA LEU A 37 -12.07 -12.58 -12.08
C LEU A 37 -10.76 -12.88 -11.35
N GLU A 38 -9.90 -13.76 -11.88
CA GLU A 38 -8.56 -13.97 -11.32
C GLU A 38 -7.72 -12.69 -11.43
N ARG A 39 -7.75 -12.02 -12.60
CA ARG A 39 -7.08 -10.74 -12.80
C ARG A 39 -7.63 -9.65 -11.87
N ALA A 40 -8.93 -9.64 -11.59
CA ALA A 40 -9.55 -8.73 -10.63
C ALA A 40 -9.07 -8.99 -9.19
N GLU A 41 -9.03 -10.25 -8.76
CA GLU A 41 -8.48 -10.64 -7.44
C GLU A 41 -7.03 -10.18 -7.30
N ASP A 42 -6.18 -10.44 -8.30
CA ASP A 42 -4.77 -10.02 -8.31
C ASP A 42 -4.63 -8.49 -8.28
N THR A 43 -5.47 -7.78 -9.05
CA THR A 43 -5.45 -6.31 -9.08
C THR A 43 -5.85 -5.72 -7.74
N ILE A 44 -6.85 -6.28 -7.05
CA ILE A 44 -7.23 -5.86 -5.69
C ILE A 44 -6.07 -6.02 -4.71
N VAL A 45 -5.31 -7.11 -4.81
CA VAL A 45 -4.12 -7.33 -3.98
C VAL A 45 -3.07 -6.27 -4.27
N ILE A 46 -2.78 -5.98 -5.54
CA ILE A 46 -1.81 -4.95 -5.95
C ILE A 46 -2.23 -3.57 -5.43
N LEU A 47 -3.50 -3.17 -5.61
CA LEU A 47 -4.03 -1.90 -5.12
C LEU A 47 -3.87 -1.80 -3.58
N THR A 48 -4.19 -2.88 -2.87
CA THR A 48 -4.06 -2.93 -1.41
C THR A 48 -2.61 -2.78 -0.95
N GLN A 49 -1.66 -3.45 -1.63
CA GLN A 49 -0.23 -3.31 -1.33
C GLN A 49 0.27 -1.89 -1.60
N ARG A 50 -0.18 -1.25 -2.70
CA ARG A 50 0.21 0.11 -3.05
C ARG A 50 -0.31 1.12 -2.02
N ILE A 51 -1.58 1.02 -1.62
CA ILE A 51 -2.16 1.82 -0.54
C ILE A 51 -1.33 1.69 0.73
N HIS A 52 -1.01 0.47 1.16
CA HIS A 52 -0.20 0.23 2.37
C HIS A 52 1.20 0.85 2.28
N LYS A 53 1.84 0.81 1.10
CA LYS A 53 3.15 1.45 0.88
C LYS A 53 3.04 2.98 0.98
N MET A 54 1.98 3.57 0.42
CA MET A 54 1.72 5.01 0.51
C MET A 54 1.40 5.45 1.94
N ASP A 55 0.58 4.68 2.68
CA ASP A 55 0.29 4.94 4.10
C ASP A 55 1.57 4.94 4.95
N LYS A 56 2.53 4.04 4.67
CA LYS A 56 3.84 4.05 5.33
C LYS A 56 4.65 5.30 5.00
N ARG A 57 4.65 5.75 3.75
CA ARG A 57 5.34 6.98 3.33
C ARG A 57 4.74 8.21 4.00
N ILE A 58 3.41 8.29 4.09
CA ILE A 58 2.71 9.38 4.80
C ILE A 58 3.19 9.45 6.24
N LYS A 59 3.28 8.32 6.95
CA LYS A 59 3.78 8.29 8.33
C LYS A 59 5.20 8.85 8.46
N VAL A 60 6.10 8.49 7.55
CA VAL A 60 7.47 9.01 7.54
C VAL A 60 7.47 10.52 7.33
N PHE A 61 6.72 11.03 6.36
CA PHE A 61 6.63 12.47 6.13
C PHE A 61 5.97 13.22 7.30
N ASP A 62 4.98 12.62 7.95
CA ASP A 62 4.30 13.20 9.13
C ASP A 62 5.25 13.28 10.34
N GLU A 63 6.03 12.23 10.58
CA GLU A 63 7.09 12.22 11.59
C GLU A 63 8.15 13.29 11.29
N ASP A 64 8.54 13.46 10.04
CA ASP A 64 9.53 14.47 9.64
C ASP A 64 8.99 15.90 9.75
N VAL A 65 7.72 16.14 9.39
CA VAL A 65 7.05 17.42 9.64
C VAL A 65 7.03 17.72 11.13
N THR A 66 6.70 16.74 11.98
CA THR A 66 6.67 16.90 13.43
C THR A 66 8.05 17.29 13.97
N LYS A 67 9.12 16.61 13.54
CA LYS A 67 10.50 16.95 13.92
C LYS A 67 10.89 18.36 13.49
N LEU A 68 10.56 18.75 12.26
CA LEU A 68 10.87 20.08 11.71
C LEU A 68 10.11 21.19 12.44
N VAL A 69 8.85 20.96 12.82
CA VAL A 69 8.06 21.91 13.63
C VAL A 69 8.70 22.08 15.01
N ILE A 70 9.08 20.99 15.68
CA ILE A 70 9.76 21.06 16.98
C ILE A 70 11.10 21.79 16.87
N ALA A 71 11.87 21.54 15.81
CA ALA A 71 13.13 22.23 15.56
C ALA A 71 12.91 23.75 15.39
N LYS A 72 11.93 24.15 14.58
CA LYS A 72 11.53 25.55 14.39
C LYS A 72 11.14 26.23 15.71
N GLU A 73 10.38 25.55 16.57
CA GLU A 73 9.95 26.08 17.86
C GLU A 73 11.13 26.24 18.84
N LYS A 74 12.05 25.28 18.87
CA LYS A 74 13.26 25.34 19.72
C LYS A 74 14.24 26.41 19.26
N GLU A 75 14.43 26.56 17.95
CA GLU A 75 15.25 27.64 17.37
C GLU A 75 14.62 29.00 17.65
N GLY A 76 13.30 29.14 17.47
CA GLY A 76 12.57 30.36 17.85
C GLY A 76 12.72 30.77 19.32
N SER A 77 12.99 29.80 20.20
CA SER A 77 13.23 30.01 21.63
C SER A 77 14.68 30.40 21.97
N THR A 78 15.63 30.18 21.06
CA THR A 78 17.07 30.38 21.23
C THR A 78 17.63 31.52 20.37
N LEU A 79 16.75 32.32 19.74
CA LEU A 79 17.09 33.49 18.92
C LEU A 79 17.69 34.65 19.75
N THR A 80 18.89 34.44 20.24
CA THR A 80 19.97 35.42 20.24
C THR A 80 21.16 34.74 19.58
N GLU A 81 21.55 35.23 18.40
CA GLU A 81 22.88 35.09 17.77
C GLU A 81 23.15 34.08 16.64
N GLN A 82 22.22 33.23 16.18
CA GLN A 82 22.48 32.45 14.96
C GLN A 82 21.33 32.53 13.97
N ASP A 83 21.60 33.11 12.80
CA ASP A 83 20.80 33.02 11.56
C ASP A 83 20.73 31.56 11.08
N ILE A 84 20.12 30.69 11.89
CA ILE A 84 19.78 29.34 11.47
C ILE A 84 18.65 29.50 10.44
N ASN A 85 18.81 28.88 9.28
CA ASN A 85 18.02 29.13 8.07
C ASN A 85 16.57 28.58 8.22
N LEU A 86 15.75 29.27 9.01
CA LEU A 86 14.35 28.97 9.31
C LEU A 86 13.48 28.90 8.03
N GLU A 87 13.89 29.56 6.96
CA GLU A 87 13.22 29.57 5.67
C GLU A 87 13.35 28.22 4.94
N ASP A 88 14.48 27.52 5.11
CA ASP A 88 14.67 26.16 4.59
C ASP A 88 13.80 25.14 5.35
N ILE A 89 13.65 25.30 6.67
CA ILE A 89 12.78 24.44 7.50
C ILE A 89 11.31 24.61 7.09
N GLN A 90 10.85 25.85 6.92
CA GLN A 90 9.48 26.13 6.47
C GLN A 90 9.19 25.50 5.10
N THR A 91 10.11 25.68 4.14
CA THR A 91 10.01 25.12 2.80
C THR A 91 9.91 23.59 2.83
N LYS A 92 10.73 22.92 3.67
CA LYS A 92 10.69 21.46 3.84
C LYS A 92 9.38 20.97 4.45
N ILE A 93 8.83 21.69 5.43
CA ILE A 93 7.52 21.37 6.01
C ILE A 93 6.42 21.45 4.94
N GLU A 94 6.42 22.51 4.13
CA GLU A 94 5.41 22.69 3.08
C GLU A 94 5.51 21.62 1.99
N ASN A 95 6.74 21.27 1.57
CA ASN A 95 6.97 20.19 0.63
C ASN A 95 6.48 18.84 1.17
N ASN A 96 6.82 18.48 2.42
CA ASN A 96 6.36 17.23 3.02
C ASN A 96 4.83 17.20 3.19
N LYS A 97 4.19 18.32 3.56
CA LYS A 97 2.73 18.43 3.61
C LYS A 97 2.08 18.25 2.24
N LYS A 98 2.69 18.81 1.20
CA LYS A 98 2.23 18.63 -0.18
C LYS A 98 2.31 17.15 -0.60
N GLU A 99 3.45 16.50 -0.36
CA GLU A 99 3.64 15.08 -0.64
C GLU A 99 2.62 14.19 0.10
N ILE A 100 2.32 14.49 1.37
CA ILE A 100 1.27 13.79 2.12
C ILE A 100 -0.10 13.95 1.44
N ASN A 101 -0.47 15.17 1.06
CA ASN A 101 -1.76 15.43 0.42
C ASN A 101 -1.88 14.72 -0.93
N ASP A 102 -0.82 14.73 -1.73
CA ASP A 102 -0.77 14.04 -3.02
C ASP A 102 -0.92 12.52 -2.83
N LEU A 103 -0.22 11.94 -1.85
CA LEU A 103 -0.36 10.52 -1.49
C LEU A 103 -1.79 10.17 -1.00
N ILE A 104 -2.45 11.06 -0.25
CA ILE A 104 -3.83 10.85 0.21
C ILE A 104 -4.80 10.85 -0.98
N ALA A 105 -4.64 11.78 -1.93
CA ALA A 105 -5.44 11.83 -3.14
C ALA A 105 -5.27 10.54 -3.96
N ASP A 106 -4.04 10.08 -4.13
CA ASP A 106 -3.74 8.82 -4.82
C ASP A 106 -4.35 7.60 -4.11
N ILE A 107 -4.26 7.53 -2.77
CA ILE A 107 -4.91 6.45 -1.99
C ILE A 107 -6.42 6.45 -2.22
N LYS A 108 -7.05 7.62 -2.28
CA LYS A 108 -8.49 7.74 -2.53
C LYS A 108 -8.85 7.18 -3.91
N ASP A 109 -8.10 7.54 -4.94
CA ASP A 109 -8.29 7.00 -6.29
C ASP A 109 -8.14 5.47 -6.31
N LEU A 110 -7.09 4.93 -5.68
CA LEU A 110 -6.85 3.48 -5.58
C LEU A 110 -7.97 2.74 -4.83
N ARG A 111 -8.51 3.34 -3.76
CA ARG A 111 -9.65 2.78 -3.02
C ARG A 111 -10.91 2.74 -3.86
N ASN A 112 -11.18 3.81 -4.64
CA ASN A 112 -12.32 3.84 -5.55
C ASN A 112 -12.22 2.73 -6.59
N TYR A 113 -11.06 2.58 -7.25
CA TYR A 113 -10.83 1.49 -8.20
C TYR A 113 -11.03 0.12 -7.56
N LYS A 114 -10.51 -0.10 -6.35
CA LYS A 114 -10.71 -1.35 -5.63
C LYS A 114 -12.20 -1.64 -5.41
N THR A 115 -12.96 -0.66 -4.91
CA THR A 115 -14.40 -0.82 -4.66
C THR A 115 -15.18 -1.08 -5.95
N GLU A 116 -14.84 -0.41 -7.04
CA GLU A 116 -15.49 -0.60 -8.33
C GLU A 116 -15.21 -2.00 -8.91
N ILE A 117 -13.95 -2.46 -8.86
CA ILE A 117 -13.57 -3.83 -9.23
C ILE A 117 -14.32 -4.86 -8.37
N GLU A 118 -14.40 -4.66 -7.05
CA GLU A 118 -15.12 -5.55 -6.14
C GLU A 118 -16.63 -5.61 -6.43
N ASN A 119 -17.24 -4.48 -6.80
CA ASN A 119 -18.66 -4.41 -7.14
C ASN A 119 -18.95 -5.11 -8.47
N LEU A 120 -18.13 -4.84 -9.49
CA LEU A 120 -18.28 -5.46 -10.81
C LEU A 120 -17.98 -6.97 -10.76
N SER A 121 -16.99 -7.39 -9.97
CA SER A 121 -16.65 -8.82 -9.77
C SER A 121 -17.78 -9.62 -9.10
N LYS A 122 -18.65 -8.97 -8.33
CA LYS A 122 -19.84 -9.58 -7.71
C LYS A 122 -21.06 -9.58 -8.64
N SER A 123 -21.05 -8.77 -9.70
CA SER A 123 -22.14 -8.70 -10.67
C SER A 123 -22.21 -9.98 -11.49
N LYS A 124 -23.38 -10.63 -11.50
CA LYS A 124 -23.65 -11.81 -12.34
C LYS A 124 -24.13 -11.43 -13.75
N LYS A 125 -24.18 -10.13 -14.08
CA LYS A 125 -24.65 -9.66 -15.39
C LYS A 125 -23.55 -9.79 -16.43
N HIS A 126 -23.94 -10.12 -17.66
CA HIS A 126 -23.01 -10.26 -18.80
C HIS A 126 -22.22 -8.96 -19.05
N THR A 127 -22.86 -7.80 -18.93
CA THR A 127 -22.22 -6.47 -19.06
C THR A 127 -21.17 -6.20 -17.98
N GLY A 128 -21.35 -6.75 -16.78
CA GLY A 128 -20.38 -6.59 -15.68
C GLY A 128 -19.02 -7.22 -15.96
N GLY A 129 -18.96 -8.25 -16.82
CA GLY A 129 -17.69 -8.87 -17.22
C GLY A 129 -16.88 -8.00 -18.19
N GLU A 130 -17.53 -7.39 -19.17
CA GLU A 130 -16.88 -6.50 -20.14
C GLU A 130 -16.46 -5.17 -19.50
N GLU A 131 -17.32 -4.60 -18.65
CA GLU A 131 -17.00 -3.40 -17.87
C GLU A 131 -15.82 -3.66 -16.91
N LEU A 132 -15.78 -4.83 -16.27
CA LEU A 132 -14.68 -5.23 -15.40
C LEU A 132 -13.37 -5.33 -16.19
N GLU A 133 -13.38 -5.94 -17.37
CA GLU A 133 -12.17 -6.05 -18.19
C GLU A 133 -11.63 -4.68 -18.63
N LYS A 134 -12.50 -3.78 -19.09
CA LYS A 134 -12.13 -2.39 -19.40
C LYS A 134 -11.55 -1.65 -18.20
N LEU A 135 -12.16 -1.81 -17.03
CA LEU A 135 -11.68 -1.19 -15.80
C LEU A 135 -10.30 -1.72 -15.41
N LEU A 136 -10.06 -3.03 -15.53
CA LEU A 136 -8.77 -3.63 -15.21
C LEU A 136 -7.65 -3.10 -16.12
N ASP A 137 -7.93 -2.87 -17.41
CA ASP A 137 -6.96 -2.29 -18.34
C ASP A 137 -6.64 -0.83 -18.00
N VAL A 138 -7.66 -0.02 -17.67
CA VAL A 138 -7.47 1.37 -17.21
C VAL A 138 -6.64 1.40 -15.93
N VAL A 139 -6.96 0.54 -14.94
CA VAL A 139 -6.23 0.48 -13.68
C VAL A 139 -4.78 0.04 -13.90
N LYS A 140 -4.54 -0.94 -14.79
CA LYS A 140 -3.19 -1.36 -15.16
C LYS A 140 -2.38 -0.22 -15.75
N GLU A 141 -2.95 0.55 -16.67
CA GLU A 141 -2.30 1.72 -17.27
C GLU A 141 -1.99 2.78 -16.20
N LYS A 142 -2.95 3.11 -15.34
CA LYS A 142 -2.75 4.08 -14.25
C LYS A 142 -1.67 3.63 -13.26
N LEU A 143 -1.61 2.34 -12.93
CA LEU A 143 -0.57 1.77 -12.08
C LEU A 143 0.83 1.84 -12.71
N GLN A 144 0.93 1.78 -14.04
CA GLN A 144 2.22 1.91 -14.74
C GLN A 144 2.75 3.33 -14.79
N TYR A 145 1.88 4.34 -14.93
CA TYR A 145 2.34 5.71 -15.21
C TYR A 145 2.17 6.71 -14.06
N ARG A 146 1.20 6.51 -13.16
CA ARG A 146 0.83 7.51 -12.15
C ARG A 146 1.34 7.17 -10.75
N PHE A 147 1.49 5.88 -10.45
CA PHE A 147 1.82 5.42 -9.11
C PHE A 147 3.17 4.67 -9.08
N ILE A 148 4.25 5.23 -9.66
CA ILE A 148 5.61 4.69 -9.48
C ILE A 148 6.22 5.24 -8.19
#